data_AF-A0A1E4JNZ4-F1
#
_entry.id   AF-A0A1E4JNZ4-F1
#
_cell.length_a   1.000
_cell.length_b   1.000
_cell.length_c   1.000
_cell.angle_alpha   90.00
_cell.angle_beta   90.00
_cell.angle_gamma   90.00
#
_symmetry.space_group_name_H-M   'P 1'
#
loop_
_entity.id
_entity.type
_entity.pdbx_description
1 polymer ?
#
loop_
_entity_poly.entity_id
_entity_poly.type
_entity_poly.pdbx_seq_one_letter_code
_entity_poly.pdbx_strand_id
1 'polypeptide(L)'
;MREIIFDTETTGLDPRSGHRLVEIGCIELVDRRESGRTFHAYFHPERDMPPEAEAVHGLSIQFLSDKPLFAARADELLEFLGDAPMIAHNAVFDFGFINAELERAGRPALDLARMCCTVQMARKLHPGAKHSLDALCTRYGIDRSHRIKHGALLDAELLAHLYIEMTGGRQIGLGLGAESAAMAAGLSMRPAAPSRPFREPRAHAATAAELARHAEFVAALNQPLWHDSP
;
A
#
# COMPACT_ATOMS: atom_id res chain seq x y z
N MET A 1 -12.39 -7.53 8.55
CA MET A 1 -12.11 -6.12 8.89
C MET A 1 -12.60 -5.23 7.75
N ARG A 2 -13.34 -4.18 8.08
CA ARG A 2 -13.89 -3.22 7.11
C ARG A 2 -12.94 -2.03 6.98
N GLU A 3 -12.66 -1.61 5.76
CA GLU A 3 -11.74 -0.53 5.42
C GLU A 3 -12.36 0.31 4.29
N ILE A 4 -12.13 1.62 4.31
CA ILE A 4 -12.65 2.52 3.26
C ILE A 4 -11.49 3.08 2.46
N ILE A 5 -11.45 2.76 1.18
CA ILE A 5 -10.57 3.43 0.23
C ILE A 5 -11.30 4.64 -0.32
N PHE A 6 -10.64 5.78 -0.40
CA PHE A 6 -11.25 6.98 -0.95
C PHE A 6 -10.23 7.88 -1.63
N ASP A 7 -10.74 8.75 -2.49
CA ASP A 7 -10.02 9.80 -3.18
C ASP A 7 -10.93 11.03 -3.31
N THR A 8 -10.33 12.22 -3.46
CA THR A 8 -11.07 13.49 -3.57
C THR A 8 -10.54 14.35 -4.69
N GLU A 9 -11.44 14.97 -5.45
CA GLU A 9 -11.10 16.03 -6.40
C GLU A 9 -11.51 17.38 -5.83
N THR A 10 -10.68 18.38 -6.10
CA THR A 10 -10.80 19.70 -5.47
C THR A 10 -10.56 20.80 -6.49
N THR A 11 -11.03 22.00 -6.18
CA THR A 11 -10.74 23.21 -6.97
C THR A 11 -9.28 23.68 -6.84
N GLY A 12 -8.40 22.98 -6.11
CA GLY A 12 -7.00 23.36 -5.91
C GLY A 12 -6.35 22.71 -4.70
N LEU A 13 -5.19 23.21 -4.27
CA LEU A 13 -4.30 22.43 -3.40
C LEU A 13 -4.45 22.65 -1.89
N ASP A 14 -5.09 23.74 -1.47
CA ASP A 14 -5.15 24.11 -0.04
C ASP A 14 -6.55 24.61 0.38
N PRO A 15 -7.24 23.90 1.30
CA PRO A 15 -8.55 24.33 1.76
C PRO A 15 -8.51 25.65 2.55
N ARG A 16 -7.37 26.01 3.15
CA ARG A 16 -7.22 27.27 3.91
C ARG A 16 -7.19 28.50 2.99
N SER A 17 -6.75 28.30 1.75
CA SER A 17 -6.80 29.30 0.68
C SER A 17 -8.20 29.40 0.04
N GLY A 18 -9.21 28.77 0.64
CA GLY A 18 -10.60 28.80 0.19
C GLY A 18 -10.92 27.81 -0.93
N HIS A 19 -10.02 26.88 -1.25
CA HIS A 19 -10.34 25.78 -2.16
C HIS A 19 -11.34 24.83 -1.52
N ARG A 20 -12.09 24.15 -2.38
CA ARG A 20 -13.30 23.39 -2.07
C ARG A 20 -13.23 22.01 -2.69
N LEU A 21 -13.78 21.03 -1.98
CA LEU A 21 -13.94 19.66 -2.48
C LEU A 21 -15.12 19.63 -3.47
N VAL A 22 -14.91 19.00 -4.63
CA VAL A 22 -15.91 18.95 -5.72
C VAL A 22 -16.34 17.53 -6.08
N GLU A 23 -15.53 16.54 -5.76
CA GLU A 23 -15.87 15.14 -5.94
C GLU A 23 -15.28 14.31 -4.80
N ILE A 24 -16.00 13.30 -4.36
CA ILE A 24 -15.49 12.25 -3.48
C ILE A 24 -15.94 10.89 -4.00
N GLY A 25 -15.00 9.96 -4.08
CA GLY A 25 -15.24 8.57 -4.37
C GLY A 25 -14.78 7.72 -3.20
N CYS A 26 -15.64 6.88 -2.66
CA CYS A 26 -15.32 5.94 -1.60
C CYS A 26 -15.74 4.53 -1.98
N ILE A 27 -14.91 3.55 -1.62
CA ILE A 27 -15.12 2.15 -1.88
C ILE A 27 -14.93 1.40 -0.57
N GLU A 28 -15.91 0.54 -0.26
CA GLU A 28 -15.85 -0.32 0.90
C GLU A 28 -15.11 -1.62 0.56
N LEU A 29 -14.06 -1.87 1.34
CA LEU A 29 -13.39 -3.16 1.41
C LEU A 29 -13.80 -3.90 2.68
N VAL A 30 -14.13 -5.17 2.54
CA VAL A 30 -14.33 -6.11 3.65
C VAL A 30 -13.37 -7.26 3.44
N ASP A 31 -12.44 -7.45 4.39
CA ASP A 31 -11.41 -8.49 4.31
C ASP A 31 -10.62 -8.44 3.00
N ARG A 32 -10.23 -7.22 2.59
CA ARG A 32 -9.47 -6.93 1.36
C ARG A 32 -10.19 -7.33 0.06
N ARG A 33 -11.53 -7.37 0.11
CA ARG A 33 -12.39 -7.57 -1.06
C ARG A 33 -13.41 -6.46 -1.12
N GLU A 34 -13.67 -5.96 -2.33
CA GLU A 34 -14.74 -5.00 -2.56
C GLU A 34 -16.08 -5.62 -2.18
N SER A 35 -16.83 -4.94 -1.32
CA SER A 35 -18.18 -5.39 -0.96
C SER A 35 -19.22 -5.04 -2.02
N GLY A 36 -18.86 -4.18 -2.99
CA GLY A 36 -19.76 -3.57 -3.95
C GLY A 36 -20.46 -2.31 -3.42
N ARG A 37 -20.27 -1.94 -2.15
CA ARG A 37 -20.76 -0.65 -1.63
C ARG A 37 -19.78 0.46 -1.99
N THR A 38 -20.29 1.46 -2.69
CA THR A 38 -19.55 2.68 -3.01
C THR A 38 -20.34 3.91 -2.58
N PHE A 39 -19.64 4.98 -2.26
CA PHE A 39 -20.22 6.31 -2.10
C PHE A 39 -19.55 7.22 -3.11
N HIS A 40 -20.35 7.82 -3.98
CA HIS A 40 -19.87 8.74 -5.00
C HIS A 40 -20.74 9.98 -5.00
N ALA A 41 -20.10 11.14 -4.90
CA ALA A 41 -20.79 12.42 -4.84
C ALA A 41 -19.99 13.51 -5.54
N TYR A 42 -20.72 14.38 -6.23
CA TYR A 42 -20.22 15.65 -6.74
C TYR A 42 -20.83 16.80 -5.93
N PHE A 43 -20.06 17.87 -5.75
CA PHE A 43 -20.47 19.02 -4.97
C PHE A 43 -20.23 20.33 -5.71
N HIS A 44 -21.16 21.25 -5.51
CA HIS A 44 -20.98 22.62 -5.97
C HIS A 44 -19.96 23.36 -5.09
N PRO A 45 -18.85 23.89 -5.64
CA PRO A 45 -17.79 24.49 -4.85
C PRO A 45 -18.11 25.89 -4.32
N GLU A 46 -19.17 26.55 -4.79
CA GLU A 46 -19.51 27.95 -4.42
C GLU A 46 -18.39 28.94 -4.78
N ARG A 47 -17.60 28.60 -5.80
CA ARG A 47 -16.53 29.41 -6.36
C ARG A 47 -16.25 28.96 -7.79
N ASP A 48 -15.43 29.74 -8.49
CA ASP A 48 -14.93 29.37 -9.81
C ASP A 48 -13.99 28.16 -9.75
N MET A 49 -13.98 27.40 -10.83
CA MET A 49 -13.06 26.29 -11.07
C MET A 49 -11.79 26.80 -11.76
N PRO A 50 -10.60 26.69 -11.13
CA PRO A 50 -9.35 27.06 -11.78
C PRO A 50 -9.06 26.16 -12.99
N PRO A 51 -8.56 26.70 -14.12
CA PRO A 51 -8.28 25.92 -15.33
C PRO A 51 -7.29 24.76 -15.11
N GLU A 52 -6.34 24.92 -14.18
CA GLU A 52 -5.36 23.90 -13.83
C GLU A 52 -6.01 22.67 -13.19
N ALA A 53 -6.99 22.88 -12.31
CA ALA A 53 -7.74 21.79 -11.67
C ALA A 53 -8.65 21.10 -12.69
N GLU A 54 -9.38 21.88 -13.50
CA GLU A 54 -10.21 21.35 -14.59
C GLU A 54 -9.39 20.55 -15.62
N ALA A 55 -8.14 20.93 -15.90
CA ALA A 55 -7.27 20.16 -16.78
C ALA A 55 -6.91 18.77 -16.23
N VAL A 56 -6.88 18.60 -14.90
CA VAL A 56 -6.53 17.35 -14.22
C VAL A 56 -7.73 16.39 -14.17
N HIS A 57 -8.84 16.82 -13.58
CA HIS A 57 -10.02 15.98 -13.35
C HIS A 57 -11.14 16.18 -14.38
N GLY A 58 -11.10 17.26 -15.17
CA GLY A 58 -12.08 17.50 -16.24
C GLY A 58 -13.46 17.97 -15.78
N LEU A 59 -13.60 18.40 -14.53
CA LEU A 59 -14.88 18.85 -13.98
C LEU A 59 -14.97 20.36 -14.16
N SER A 60 -15.86 20.79 -15.06
CA SER A 60 -16.11 22.20 -15.30
C SER A 60 -17.05 22.79 -14.26
N ILE A 61 -16.98 24.11 -14.06
CA ILE A 61 -17.93 24.80 -13.17
C ILE A 61 -19.38 24.63 -13.66
N GLN A 62 -19.61 24.54 -14.97
CA GLN A 62 -20.93 24.30 -15.54
C GLN A 62 -21.48 22.92 -15.11
N PHE A 63 -20.64 21.88 -15.11
CA PHE A 63 -21.05 20.55 -14.65
C PHE A 63 -21.35 20.51 -13.14
N LEU A 64 -20.63 21.31 -12.35
CA LEU A 64 -20.81 21.35 -10.90
C LEU A 64 -21.93 22.31 -10.46
N SER A 65 -22.42 23.16 -11.36
CA SER A 65 -23.39 24.23 -11.06
C SER A 65 -24.75 23.75 -10.54
N ASP A 66 -25.18 22.54 -10.93
CA ASP A 66 -26.45 21.91 -10.54
C ASP A 66 -26.29 20.88 -9.41
N LYS A 67 -25.07 20.70 -8.89
CA LYS A 67 -24.78 19.71 -7.85
C LYS A 67 -25.11 20.26 -6.44
N PRO A 68 -25.42 19.39 -5.47
CA PRO A 68 -25.70 19.83 -4.11
C PRO A 68 -24.44 20.43 -3.46
N LEU A 69 -24.64 21.24 -2.41
CA LEU A 69 -23.56 21.65 -1.53
C LEU A 69 -23.07 20.46 -0.68
N PHE A 70 -21.82 20.50 -0.23
CA PHE A 70 -21.25 19.46 0.63
C PHE A 70 -22.12 19.15 1.85
N ALA A 71 -22.61 20.20 2.53
CA ALA A 71 -23.44 20.07 3.72
C ALA A 71 -24.71 19.22 3.51
N ALA A 72 -25.24 19.14 2.28
CA ALA A 72 -26.45 18.38 1.99
C ALA A 72 -26.23 16.85 2.00
N ARG A 73 -24.99 16.37 1.77
CA ARG A 73 -24.64 14.93 1.82
C ARG A 73 -23.56 14.60 2.86
N ALA A 74 -23.19 15.55 3.71
CA ALA A 74 -22.18 15.34 4.74
C ALA A 74 -22.56 14.20 5.69
N ASP A 75 -23.83 14.13 6.10
CA ASP A 75 -24.32 13.07 7.00
C ASP A 75 -24.31 11.69 6.33
N GLU A 76 -24.67 11.62 5.05
CA GLU A 76 -24.62 10.39 4.26
C GLU A 76 -23.18 9.88 4.10
N LEU A 77 -22.23 10.80 3.88
CA LEU A 77 -20.80 10.49 3.83
C LEU A 77 -20.33 9.95 5.20
N LEU A 78 -20.64 10.63 6.30
CA LEU A 78 -20.24 10.19 7.63
C LEU A 78 -20.82 8.81 7.99
N GLU A 79 -22.08 8.56 7.63
CA GLU A 79 -22.71 7.24 7.79
C GLU A 79 -22.00 6.16 6.96
N PHE A 80 -21.64 6.47 5.72
CA PHE A 80 -20.87 5.55 4.89
C PHE A 80 -19.48 5.27 5.47
N LEU A 81 -18.78 6.29 5.96
CA LEU A 81 -17.45 6.13 6.56
C LEU A 81 -17.53 5.31 7.85
N GLY A 82 -18.55 5.52 8.69
CA GLY A 82 -18.69 4.88 10.00
C GLY A 82 -17.41 5.07 10.83
N ASP A 83 -16.95 4.00 11.50
CA ASP A 83 -15.71 3.97 12.30
C ASP A 83 -14.54 3.25 11.60
N ALA A 84 -14.67 2.92 10.31
CA ALA A 84 -13.67 2.13 9.60
C ALA A 84 -12.36 2.92 9.33
N PRO A 85 -11.20 2.27 9.28
CA PRO A 85 -9.97 2.89 8.77
C PRO A 85 -10.17 3.47 7.38
N MET A 86 -9.53 4.60 7.12
CA MET A 86 -9.68 5.37 5.88
C MET A 86 -8.33 5.45 5.16
N ILE A 87 -8.29 4.93 3.95
CA ILE A 87 -7.09 4.77 3.14
C ILE A 87 -7.19 5.70 1.93
N ALA A 88 -6.21 6.59 1.78
CA ALA A 88 -6.11 7.49 0.62
C ALA A 88 -4.66 7.61 0.13
N HIS A 89 -4.49 7.97 -1.14
CA HIS A 89 -3.19 8.22 -1.73
C HIS A 89 -2.77 9.67 -1.50
N ASN A 90 -1.95 9.89 -0.47
CA ASN A 90 -1.67 11.22 0.13
C ASN A 90 -2.75 11.70 1.12
N ALA A 91 -3.24 10.80 1.97
CA ALA A 91 -4.36 11.03 2.88
C ALA A 91 -4.38 12.34 3.69
N VAL A 92 -3.23 12.96 3.98
CA VAL A 92 -3.18 14.27 4.67
C VAL A 92 -3.92 15.35 3.87
N PHE A 93 -3.82 15.29 2.54
CA PHE A 93 -4.49 16.20 1.63
C PHE A 93 -6.01 16.03 1.72
N ASP A 94 -6.51 14.80 1.48
CA ASP A 94 -7.93 14.50 1.44
C ASP A 94 -8.60 14.73 2.81
N PHE A 95 -7.96 14.31 3.90
CA PHE A 95 -8.45 14.61 5.26
C PHE A 95 -8.51 16.12 5.51
N GLY A 96 -7.56 16.89 4.99
CA GLY A 96 -7.56 18.34 5.09
C GLY A 96 -8.80 18.97 4.45
N PHE A 97 -9.15 18.52 3.25
CA PHE A 97 -10.34 18.99 2.54
C PHE A 97 -11.64 18.53 3.20
N ILE A 98 -11.75 17.25 3.55
CA ILE A 98 -12.96 16.73 4.19
C ILE A 98 -13.19 17.42 5.54
N ASN A 99 -12.15 17.58 6.37
CA ASN A 99 -12.30 18.27 7.65
C ASN A 99 -12.69 19.75 7.50
N ALA A 100 -12.14 20.45 6.50
CA ALA A 100 -12.52 21.83 6.22
C ALA A 100 -13.98 21.95 5.77
N GLU A 101 -14.49 21.03 4.96
CA GLU A 101 -15.90 21.01 4.56
C GLU A 101 -16.82 20.57 5.71
N LEU A 102 -16.40 19.62 6.54
CA LEU A 102 -17.14 19.21 7.75
C LEU A 102 -17.26 20.37 8.75
N GLU A 103 -16.17 21.11 8.98
CA GLU A 103 -16.18 22.31 9.83
C GLU A 103 -17.18 23.35 9.31
N ARG A 104 -17.18 23.62 7.99
CA ARG A 104 -18.15 24.52 7.34
C ARG A 104 -19.58 24.03 7.46
N ALA A 105 -19.80 22.71 7.42
CA ALA A 105 -21.10 22.08 7.61
C ALA A 105 -21.53 21.96 9.09
N GLY A 106 -20.71 22.43 10.03
CA GLY A 106 -20.99 22.31 11.47
C GLY A 106 -20.97 20.86 11.96
N ARG A 107 -20.09 20.03 11.41
CA ARG A 107 -19.88 18.62 11.76
C ARG A 107 -18.51 18.42 12.42
N PRO A 108 -18.36 17.40 13.28
CA PRO A 108 -17.08 17.07 13.88
C PRO A 108 -16.07 16.65 12.80
N ALA A 109 -14.79 16.96 13.03
CA ALA A 109 -13.71 16.50 12.18
C ALA A 109 -13.55 14.98 12.24
N LEU A 110 -13.00 14.39 11.18
CA LEU A 110 -12.63 12.99 11.13
C LEU A 110 -11.53 12.69 12.16
N ASP A 111 -11.61 11.50 12.76
CA ASP A 111 -10.56 11.00 13.65
C ASP A 111 -9.29 10.65 12.84
N LEU A 112 -8.22 11.38 13.12
CA LEU A 112 -6.92 11.20 12.47
C LEU A 112 -6.28 9.84 12.77
N ALA A 113 -6.69 9.16 13.85
CA ALA A 113 -6.19 7.82 14.17
C ALA A 113 -6.60 6.77 13.11
N ARG A 114 -7.65 7.05 12.33
CA ARG A 114 -8.14 6.18 11.25
C ARG A 114 -7.38 6.37 9.93
N MET A 115 -6.55 7.41 9.83
CA MET A 115 -5.89 7.81 8.59
C MET A 115 -4.76 6.84 8.20
N CYS A 116 -4.88 6.26 7.01
CA CYS A 116 -3.87 5.39 6.41
C CYS A 116 -3.39 5.99 5.08
N CYS A 117 -2.12 6.40 5.01
CA CYS A 117 -1.54 7.01 3.82
C CYS A 117 -0.74 6.01 2.98
N THR A 118 -1.23 5.69 1.77
CA THR A 118 -0.57 4.70 0.92
C THR A 118 0.76 5.19 0.35
N VAL A 119 0.98 6.49 0.22
CA VAL A 119 2.29 7.06 -0.14
C VAL A 119 3.35 6.73 0.91
N GLN A 120 2.99 6.81 2.20
CA GLN A 120 3.91 6.44 3.28
C GLN A 120 4.20 4.94 3.29
N MET A 121 3.20 4.11 2.99
CA MET A 121 3.37 2.67 2.82
C MET A 121 4.32 2.38 1.64
N ALA A 122 4.07 3.01 0.48
CA ALA A 122 4.86 2.83 -0.72
C ALA A 122 6.32 3.27 -0.54
N ARG A 123 6.59 4.34 0.22
CA ARG A 123 7.96 4.79 0.57
C ARG A 123 8.74 3.75 1.38
N LYS A 124 8.07 3.02 2.27
CA LYS A 124 8.69 1.94 3.05
C LYS A 124 8.94 0.71 2.19
N LEU A 125 7.99 0.36 1.31
CA LEU A 125 8.08 -0.82 0.46
C LEU A 125 9.07 -0.65 -0.71
N HIS A 126 9.15 0.55 -1.30
CA HIS A 126 9.96 0.83 -2.49
C HIS A 126 10.84 2.08 -2.32
N PRO A 127 11.83 2.08 -1.41
CA PRO A 127 12.67 3.25 -1.18
C PRO A 127 13.34 3.77 -2.46
N GLY A 128 13.28 5.08 -2.70
CA GLY A 128 13.92 5.73 -3.86
C GLY A 128 13.16 5.64 -5.19
N ALA A 129 11.98 5.03 -5.21
CA ALA A 129 11.13 4.99 -6.40
C ALA A 129 10.20 6.21 -6.50
N LYS A 130 9.56 6.38 -7.67
CA LYS A 130 8.41 7.29 -7.79
C LYS A 130 7.21 6.68 -7.07
N HIS A 131 6.50 7.50 -6.31
CA HIS A 131 5.39 7.08 -5.45
C HIS A 131 4.04 7.70 -5.83
N SER A 132 3.91 8.27 -7.03
CA SER A 132 2.59 8.64 -7.53
C SER A 132 1.73 7.40 -7.76
N LEU A 133 0.41 7.53 -7.62
CA LEU A 133 -0.56 6.47 -7.88
C LEU A 133 -0.29 5.82 -9.24
N ASP A 134 -0.06 6.67 -10.24
CA ASP A 134 0.33 6.32 -11.59
C ASP A 134 1.55 5.41 -11.68
N ALA A 135 2.65 5.79 -11.01
CA ALA A 135 3.89 5.03 -11.04
C ALA A 135 3.76 3.69 -10.32
N LEU A 136 2.96 3.65 -9.24
CA LEU A 136 2.68 2.44 -8.49
C LEU A 136 1.79 1.49 -9.30
N CYS A 137 0.74 1.97 -9.93
CA CYS A 137 -0.12 1.15 -10.79
C CYS A 137 0.69 0.47 -11.90
N THR A 138 1.58 1.21 -12.58
CA THR A 138 2.50 0.61 -13.58
C THR A 138 3.41 -0.45 -12.98
N ARG A 139 3.93 -0.21 -11.76
CA ARG A 139 4.84 -1.16 -11.07
C ARG A 139 4.15 -2.47 -10.70
N TYR A 140 2.90 -2.40 -10.26
CA TYR A 140 2.10 -3.56 -9.86
C TYR A 140 1.31 -4.19 -11.01
N GLY A 141 1.45 -3.67 -12.24
CA GLY A 141 0.76 -4.21 -13.42
C GLY A 141 -0.75 -3.99 -13.42
N ILE A 142 -1.22 -2.93 -12.75
CA ILE A 142 -2.65 -2.57 -12.68
C ILE A 142 -3.00 -1.81 -13.97
N ASP A 143 -4.02 -2.28 -14.69
CA ASP A 143 -4.49 -1.62 -15.89
C ASP A 143 -5.17 -0.28 -15.58
N ARG A 144 -4.84 0.71 -16.41
CA ARG A 144 -5.31 2.09 -16.32
C ARG A 144 -5.93 2.57 -17.62
N SER A 145 -6.09 1.69 -18.60
CA SER A 145 -6.61 2.02 -19.93
C SER A 145 -7.98 2.71 -19.88
N HIS A 146 -8.78 2.43 -18.85
CA HIS A 146 -10.09 3.04 -18.62
C HIS A 146 -10.02 4.46 -18.00
N ARG A 147 -8.83 4.90 -17.56
CA ARG A 147 -8.59 6.21 -16.92
C ARG A 147 -8.16 7.25 -17.95
N ILE A 148 -9.14 7.94 -18.56
CA ILE A 148 -8.89 9.02 -19.52
C ILE A 148 -8.58 10.35 -18.80
N LYS A 149 -9.22 10.62 -17.66
CA LYS A 149 -8.97 11.75 -16.76
C LYS A 149 -8.97 11.27 -15.30
N HIS A 150 -8.49 12.11 -14.39
CA HIS A 150 -8.66 11.86 -12.95
C HIS A 150 -10.14 11.97 -12.58
N GLY A 151 -10.59 11.10 -11.69
CA GLY A 151 -11.95 11.10 -11.18
C GLY A 151 -11.96 10.31 -9.89
N ALA A 152 -12.54 10.88 -8.83
CA ALA A 152 -12.34 10.39 -7.48
C ALA A 152 -12.75 8.91 -7.31
N LEU A 153 -13.85 8.48 -7.94
CA LEU A 153 -14.27 7.08 -7.85
C LEU A 153 -13.29 6.13 -8.54
N LEU A 154 -12.86 6.48 -9.75
CA LEU A 154 -11.94 5.65 -10.53
C LEU A 154 -10.55 5.59 -9.87
N ASP A 155 -10.10 6.69 -9.28
CA ASP A 155 -8.84 6.75 -8.55
C ASP A 155 -8.92 5.96 -7.24
N ALA A 156 -10.06 5.97 -6.55
CA ALA A 156 -10.33 5.08 -5.43
C ALA A 156 -10.33 3.60 -5.84
N GLU A 157 -10.87 3.23 -7.01
CA GLU A 157 -10.84 1.85 -7.55
C GLU A 157 -9.41 1.38 -7.81
N LEU A 158 -8.63 2.21 -8.51
CA LEU A 158 -7.21 1.92 -8.76
C LEU A 158 -6.42 1.82 -7.46
N LEU A 159 -6.70 2.70 -6.50
CA LEU A 159 -6.09 2.67 -5.19
C LEU A 159 -6.48 1.41 -4.40
N ALA A 160 -7.72 0.94 -4.52
CA ALA A 160 -8.16 -0.29 -3.86
C ALA A 160 -7.38 -1.50 -4.37
N HIS A 161 -7.26 -1.64 -5.69
CA HIS A 161 -6.43 -2.67 -6.31
C HIS A 161 -4.96 -2.57 -5.85
N LEU A 162 -4.40 -1.36 -5.90
CA LEU A 162 -3.03 -1.12 -5.46
C LEU A 162 -2.81 -1.45 -3.98
N TYR A 163 -3.76 -1.07 -3.12
CA TYR A 163 -3.71 -1.32 -1.69
C TYR A 163 -3.71 -2.83 -1.37
N ILE A 164 -4.56 -3.59 -2.06
CA ILE A 164 -4.60 -5.05 -1.93
C ILE A 164 -3.25 -5.65 -2.33
N GLU A 165 -2.68 -5.25 -3.47
CA GLU A 165 -1.37 -5.75 -3.92
C GLU A 165 -0.23 -5.35 -2.97
N MET A 166 -0.20 -4.11 -2.47
CA MET A 166 0.81 -3.64 -1.53
C MET A 166 0.77 -4.37 -0.17
N THR A 167 -0.38 -4.92 0.22
CA THR A 167 -0.57 -5.57 1.53
C THR A 167 -0.47 -7.09 1.48
N GLY A 168 0.01 -7.66 0.37
CA GLY A 168 0.26 -9.10 0.20
C GLY A 168 -0.77 -9.82 -0.68
N GLY A 169 -1.56 -9.08 -1.46
CA GLY A 169 -2.52 -9.63 -2.41
C GLY A 169 -3.79 -10.22 -1.79
N ARG A 170 -4.61 -10.85 -2.62
CA ARG A 170 -5.89 -11.50 -2.21
C ARG A 170 -5.70 -12.81 -1.46
N GLN A 171 -4.46 -13.29 -1.33
CA GLN A 171 -4.13 -14.51 -0.62
C GLN A 171 -3.66 -14.13 0.79
N ILE A 172 -4.50 -14.38 1.79
CA ILE A 172 -4.12 -14.31 3.20
C ILE A 172 -3.00 -15.35 3.37
N GLY A 173 -1.77 -14.87 3.55
CA GLY A 173 -0.55 -15.61 3.20
C GLY A 173 -0.42 -17.01 3.79
N LEU A 174 0.37 -17.85 3.10
CA LEU A 174 0.92 -19.08 3.66
C LEU A 174 1.84 -18.68 4.83
N GLY A 175 1.36 -18.85 6.07
CA GLY A 175 2.13 -18.51 7.27
C GLY A 175 3.30 -19.47 7.48
N LEU A 176 4.47 -19.14 6.91
CA LEU A 176 5.73 -19.69 7.39
C LEU A 176 6.05 -18.95 8.69
N GLY A 177 5.97 -19.66 9.81
CA GLY A 177 6.13 -19.11 11.16
C GLY A 177 7.46 -18.39 11.35
N ALA A 178 7.50 -17.11 11.04
CA ALA A 178 8.54 -16.19 11.45
C ALA A 178 7.97 -15.37 12.61
N GLU A 179 8.26 -15.83 13.84
CA GLU A 179 8.01 -15.02 15.02
C GLU A 179 8.78 -13.71 14.89
N SER A 180 8.05 -12.60 14.80
CA SER A 180 8.64 -11.26 14.82
C SER A 180 9.16 -10.97 16.21
N ALA A 181 10.49 -11.00 16.37
CA ALA A 181 11.15 -10.52 17.55
C ALA A 181 10.98 -9.00 17.65
N ALA A 182 10.18 -8.57 18.62
CA ALA A 182 9.99 -7.17 18.97
C ALA A 182 11.35 -6.53 19.34
N MET A 183 11.68 -5.43 18.68
CA MET A 183 12.92 -4.69 18.86
C MET A 183 12.76 -3.72 20.04
N ALA A 184 13.21 -4.13 21.23
CA ALA A 184 13.43 -3.22 22.35
C ALA A 184 14.86 -2.66 22.26
N ALA A 185 14.96 -1.34 22.13
CA ALA A 185 16.23 -0.62 22.10
C ALA A 185 16.88 -0.59 23.50
N GLY A 186 18.16 -0.92 23.58
CA GLY A 186 18.99 -0.64 24.75
C GLY A 186 20.06 -1.69 25.03
N LEU A 187 21.32 -1.26 24.91
CA LEU A 187 22.59 -1.93 25.27
C LEU A 187 23.25 -2.77 24.17
N SER A 188 24.46 -2.31 23.82
CA SER A 188 25.47 -3.02 23.03
C SER A 188 25.80 -4.36 23.71
N MET A 189 25.13 -5.41 23.27
CA MET A 189 25.53 -6.78 23.53
C MET A 189 26.13 -7.33 22.24
N ARG A 190 27.42 -7.67 22.28
CA ARG A 190 28.01 -8.57 21.29
C ARG A 190 27.07 -9.77 21.12
N PRO A 191 26.71 -10.17 19.88
CA PRO A 191 25.87 -11.34 19.69
C PRO A 191 26.58 -12.52 20.36
N ALA A 192 25.95 -13.08 21.38
CA ALA A 192 26.41 -14.31 21.99
C ALA A 192 26.45 -15.37 20.89
N ALA A 193 27.61 -16.00 20.70
CA ALA A 193 27.73 -17.12 19.78
C ALA A 193 26.65 -18.15 20.15
N PRO A 194 25.84 -18.64 19.19
CA PRO A 194 24.79 -19.58 19.50
C PRO A 194 25.44 -20.80 20.17
N SER A 195 25.01 -21.13 21.39
CA SER A 195 25.42 -22.32 22.12
C SER A 195 24.80 -23.55 21.45
N ARG A 196 25.29 -23.88 20.26
CA ARG A 196 24.93 -25.13 19.60
C ARG A 196 25.58 -26.24 20.42
N PRO A 197 24.83 -27.24 20.92
CA PRO A 197 25.44 -28.41 21.52
C PRO A 197 26.37 -29.02 20.47
N PHE A 198 27.67 -29.08 20.78
CA PHE A 198 28.63 -29.74 19.92
C PHE A 198 28.20 -31.20 19.78
N ARG A 199 27.82 -31.58 18.56
CA ARG A 199 27.52 -32.97 18.24
C ARG A 199 28.80 -33.58 17.71
N GLU A 200 29.28 -34.63 18.38
CA GLU A 200 30.36 -35.47 17.87
C GLU A 200 30.10 -35.82 16.40
N PRO A 201 31.07 -35.58 15.49
CA PRO A 201 30.95 -36.00 14.11
C PRO A 201 30.64 -37.50 14.04
N ARG A 202 29.66 -37.89 13.23
CA ARG A 202 29.46 -39.31 12.95
C ARG A 202 30.73 -39.85 12.31
N ALA A 203 31.22 -41.00 12.78
CA ALA A 203 32.34 -41.67 12.15
C ALA A 203 31.97 -42.02 10.70
N HIS A 204 32.58 -41.32 9.75
CA HIS A 204 32.44 -41.55 8.32
C HIS A 204 33.84 -41.86 7.77
N ALA A 205 34.28 -43.09 7.95
CA ALA A 205 35.48 -43.59 7.30
C ALA A 205 35.07 -44.53 6.16
N ALA A 206 35.78 -44.43 5.02
CA ALA A 206 35.61 -45.38 3.95
C ALA A 206 35.97 -46.79 4.44
N THR A 207 35.18 -47.78 4.04
CA THR A 207 35.49 -49.18 4.30
C THR A 207 36.75 -49.62 3.54
N ALA A 208 37.39 -50.70 3.98
CA ALA A 208 38.57 -51.24 3.29
C ALA A 208 38.27 -51.58 1.81
N ALA A 209 37.05 -52.02 1.52
CA ALA A 209 36.61 -52.32 0.15
C ALA A 209 36.48 -51.05 -0.71
N GLU A 210 35.97 -49.96 -0.14
CA GLU A 210 35.87 -48.67 -0.85
C GLU A 210 37.24 -48.05 -1.10
N LEU A 211 38.18 -48.17 -0.16
CA LEU A 211 39.56 -47.72 -0.34
C LEU A 211 40.29 -48.52 -1.44
N ALA A 212 40.09 -49.83 -1.49
CA ALA A 212 40.68 -50.68 -2.54
C ALA A 212 40.13 -50.30 -3.92
N ARG A 213 38.81 -50.13 -4.05
CA ARG A 213 38.17 -49.66 -5.29
C ARG A 213 38.65 -48.27 -5.70
N HIS A 214 38.84 -47.37 -4.75
CA HIS A 214 39.36 -46.03 -5.01
C HIS A 214 40.81 -46.10 -5.52
N ALA A 215 41.65 -46.95 -4.95
CA ALA A 215 43.02 -47.14 -5.42
C ALA A 215 43.07 -47.69 -6.86
N GLU A 216 42.24 -48.67 -7.20
CA GLU A 216 42.10 -49.17 -8.57
C GLU A 216 41.63 -48.08 -9.54
N PHE A 217 40.65 -47.27 -9.11
CA PHE A 217 40.14 -46.15 -9.90
C PHE A 217 41.22 -45.09 -10.17
N VAL A 218 41.98 -44.70 -9.15
CA VAL A 218 43.07 -43.72 -9.28
C VAL A 218 44.18 -44.25 -10.20
N ALA A 219 44.49 -45.54 -10.13
CA ALA A 219 45.50 -46.17 -11.01
C ALA A 219 45.11 -46.16 -12.50
N ALA A 220 43.81 -46.05 -12.81
CA ALA A 220 43.33 -45.94 -14.19
C ALA A 220 43.42 -44.51 -14.77
N LEU A 221 43.76 -43.51 -13.97
CA LEU A 221 43.86 -42.11 -14.41
C LEU A 221 45.27 -41.80 -14.91
N ASN A 222 45.37 -40.98 -15.97
CA ASN A 222 46.64 -40.44 -16.44
C ASN A 222 46.98 -39.17 -15.62
N GLN A 223 48.11 -39.18 -14.89
CA GLN A 223 48.57 -38.11 -13.99
C GLN A 223 47.57 -37.73 -12.86
N PRO A 224 47.23 -38.66 -11.94
CA PRO A 224 46.35 -38.35 -10.83
C PRO A 224 47.03 -37.49 -9.76
N LEU A 225 46.51 -36.29 -9.53
CA LEU A 225 46.90 -35.38 -8.44
C LEU A 225 46.70 -35.99 -7.03
N TRP A 226 45.96 -37.10 -6.93
CA TRP A 226 45.71 -37.81 -5.68
C TRP A 226 46.98 -38.45 -5.07
N HIS A 227 48.02 -38.63 -5.88
CA HIS A 227 49.34 -39.09 -5.43
C HIS A 227 50.33 -37.96 -5.16
N ASP A 228 49.96 -36.70 -5.41
CA ASP A 228 50.83 -35.52 -5.30
C ASP A 228 50.65 -34.72 -4.00
N SER A 229 49.94 -35.28 -3.00
CA SER A 229 49.90 -34.67 -1.66
C SER A 229 51.15 -35.06 -0.85
N PRO A 230 51.78 -34.12 -0.11
CA PRO A 230 52.99 -34.37 0.68
C PRO A 230 52.76 -35.30 1.87
#